data_AF-A0A542UDS7-F1
#
_entry.id   AF-A0A542UDS7-F1
#
_cell.length_a   1.000
_cell.length_b   1.000
_cell.length_c   1.000
_cell.angle_alpha   90.00
_cell.angle_beta   90.00
_cell.angle_gamma   90.00
#
_symmetry.space_group_name_H-M   'P 1'
#
loop_
_entity.id
_entity.type
_entity.pdbx_description
1 polymer ?
#
loop_
_entity_poly.entity_id
_entity_poly.type
_entity_poly.pdbx_seq_one_letter_code
_entity_poly.pdbx_strand_id
1 'polypeptide(L)'
;MPAAPQHRRPRANRLARVLAVAGTGAAVLALPLIGATSASAATGTTTTKTASTTLAGYPNNLDGWIRESLAIMAQKGIPGTYDGIHRNVIRESAGNPKAINLWDSNAAKGIPSKGLLQVIDPTFNAYHVAGTSFDPYDPVANITAACNYAAARYGSIDNVSSAY
;
A
#
# COMPACT_ATOMS: atom_id res chain seq x y z
N MET A 1 -57.47 12.55 -19.33
CA MET A 1 -56.94 11.18 -19.57
C MET A 1 -55.53 11.13 -19.00
N PRO A 2 -55.28 10.50 -17.83
CA PRO A 2 -53.97 10.46 -17.20
C PRO A 2 -53.19 9.19 -17.60
N ALA A 3 -51.87 9.28 -17.72
CA ALA A 3 -50.99 8.12 -17.71
C ALA A 3 -49.69 8.46 -16.94
N ALA A 4 -49.67 8.05 -15.68
CA ALA A 4 -48.49 7.65 -14.91
C ALA A 4 -48.65 6.12 -14.66
N PRO A 5 -47.64 5.32 -14.22
CA PRO A 5 -46.40 5.69 -13.53
C PRO A 5 -45.14 4.88 -13.93
N GLN A 6 -44.05 5.15 -13.18
CA GLN A 6 -42.69 4.60 -13.23
C GLN A 6 -42.60 3.09 -12.90
N HIS A 7 -41.57 2.40 -13.41
CA HIS A 7 -41.10 1.11 -12.86
C HIS A 7 -39.56 0.95 -12.80
N ARG A 8 -39.11 0.81 -11.54
CA ARG A 8 -37.98 0.12 -10.88
C ARG A 8 -36.80 -0.56 -11.65
N ARG A 9 -35.59 -0.35 -11.07
CA ARG A 9 -34.29 -1.07 -11.11
C ARG A 9 -34.41 -2.61 -10.89
N PRO A 10 -33.43 -3.51 -11.28
CA PRO A 10 -32.11 -3.66 -10.62
C PRO A 10 -30.90 -4.16 -11.47
N ARG A 11 -29.72 -4.16 -10.83
CA ARG A 11 -28.39 -4.63 -11.26
C ARG A 11 -28.32 -6.17 -11.40
N ALA A 12 -27.47 -6.70 -12.28
CA ALA A 12 -26.96 -8.07 -12.15
C ALA A 12 -25.61 -8.30 -12.87
N ASN A 13 -24.67 -8.89 -12.12
CA ASN A 13 -23.38 -9.43 -12.53
C ASN A 13 -23.52 -10.52 -13.60
N ARG A 14 -22.65 -10.53 -14.61
CA ARG A 14 -22.40 -11.72 -15.44
C ARG A 14 -21.12 -12.41 -15.00
N LEU A 15 -21.26 -13.26 -13.98
CA LEU A 15 -20.32 -14.35 -13.72
C LEU A 15 -20.70 -15.50 -14.65
N ALA A 16 -19.94 -15.70 -15.71
CA ALA A 16 -20.01 -16.89 -16.54
C ALA A 16 -18.84 -17.81 -16.15
N ARG A 17 -19.15 -18.91 -15.45
CA ARG A 17 -18.31 -20.10 -15.48
C ARG A 17 -19.17 -21.33 -15.19
N VAL A 18 -19.56 -21.97 -16.28
CA VAL A 18 -20.20 -23.28 -16.34
C VAL A 18 -19.13 -24.32 -16.07
N LEU A 19 -19.37 -25.24 -15.14
CA LEU A 19 -18.78 -26.57 -15.17
C LEU A 19 -19.80 -27.55 -14.58
N ALA A 20 -20.44 -28.32 -15.46
CA ALA A 20 -21.19 -29.52 -15.09
C ALA A 20 -20.31 -30.72 -15.43
N VAL A 21 -19.95 -31.52 -14.42
CA VAL A 21 -19.40 -32.86 -14.60
C VAL A 21 -20.33 -33.81 -13.84
N ALA A 22 -21.08 -34.60 -14.61
CA ALA A 22 -21.79 -35.78 -14.15
C ALA A 22 -21.28 -36.95 -14.99
N GLY A 23 -20.72 -37.95 -14.32
CA GLY A 23 -20.20 -39.17 -14.94
C GLY A 23 -19.93 -40.20 -13.85
N THR A 24 -20.86 -41.16 -13.74
CA THR A 24 -20.93 -42.22 -12.73
C THR A 24 -19.98 -43.38 -13.03
N GLY A 25 -19.26 -43.83 -11.99
CA GLY A 25 -19.13 -45.25 -11.62
C GLY A 25 -18.09 -46.13 -12.32
N ALA A 26 -17.17 -46.70 -11.54
CA ALA A 26 -17.00 -48.16 -11.30
C ALA A 26 -15.58 -48.47 -10.77
N ALA A 27 -15.52 -49.30 -9.73
CA ALA A 27 -14.30 -49.69 -9.00
C ALA A 27 -13.66 -50.98 -9.55
N VAL A 28 -12.33 -51.13 -9.43
CA VAL A 28 -11.65 -52.44 -9.42
C VAL A 28 -10.41 -52.40 -8.50
N LEU A 29 -10.25 -53.46 -7.71
CA LEU A 29 -9.21 -53.75 -6.71
C LEU A 29 -7.85 -54.24 -7.31
N ALA A 30 -6.78 -53.97 -6.55
CA ALA A 30 -5.60 -54.83 -6.26
C ALA A 30 -4.24 -54.67 -7.00
N LEU A 31 -3.24 -54.34 -6.14
CA LEU A 31 -1.82 -54.74 -5.99
C LEU A 31 -0.66 -54.03 -6.76
N PRO A 32 0.52 -53.89 -6.09
CA PRO A 32 1.56 -52.91 -6.44
C PRO A 32 2.65 -53.50 -7.34
N LEU A 33 3.22 -52.66 -8.22
CA LEU A 33 4.49 -52.95 -8.88
C LEU A 33 5.37 -51.70 -8.88
N ILE A 34 6.50 -51.82 -8.18
CA ILE A 34 7.59 -50.86 -8.18
C ILE A 34 8.19 -50.85 -9.58
N GLY A 35 8.09 -49.72 -10.28
CA GLY A 35 8.72 -49.47 -11.56
C GLY A 35 9.30 -48.06 -11.55
N ALA A 36 10.63 -47.97 -11.43
CA ALA A 36 11.37 -46.74 -11.42
C ALA A 36 11.22 -45.99 -12.75
N THR A 37 10.50 -44.88 -12.73
CA THR A 37 10.76 -43.76 -13.63
C THR A 37 10.77 -42.51 -12.76
N SER A 38 11.97 -41.99 -12.51
CA SER A 38 12.11 -40.65 -11.94
C SER A 38 11.69 -39.66 -13.03
N ALA A 39 10.38 -39.43 -13.13
CA ALA A 39 9.84 -38.31 -13.87
C ALA A 39 10.30 -37.03 -13.17
N SER A 40 11.44 -36.51 -13.61
CA SER A 40 11.90 -35.17 -13.25
C SER A 40 10.93 -34.17 -13.88
N ALA A 41 9.88 -33.82 -13.14
CA ALA A 41 9.09 -32.64 -13.45
C ALA A 41 10.04 -31.45 -13.39
N ALA A 42 10.37 -30.90 -14.55
CA ALA A 42 11.11 -29.65 -14.67
C ALA A 42 10.38 -28.62 -13.80
N THR A 43 11.01 -28.26 -12.68
CA THR A 43 10.55 -27.18 -11.82
C THR A 43 10.61 -25.95 -12.72
N GLY A 44 9.45 -25.47 -13.16
CA GLY A 44 9.37 -24.25 -13.93
C GLY A 44 10.17 -23.21 -13.17
N THR A 45 11.21 -22.68 -13.81
CA THR A 45 11.96 -21.54 -13.32
C THR A 45 10.97 -20.40 -13.24
N THR A 46 10.29 -20.34 -12.10
CA THR A 46 9.51 -19.18 -11.71
C THR A 46 10.60 -18.16 -11.50
N THR A 47 10.77 -17.26 -12.45
CA THR A 47 11.64 -16.10 -12.35
C THR A 47 11.20 -15.37 -11.10
N THR A 48 11.83 -15.68 -9.97
CA THR A 48 11.61 -15.01 -8.70
C THR A 48 12.19 -13.63 -8.93
N LYS A 49 11.32 -12.71 -9.36
CA LYS A 49 11.60 -11.28 -9.33
C LYS A 49 12.00 -11.00 -7.90
N THR A 50 13.31 -10.87 -7.64
CA THR A 50 13.83 -10.47 -6.34
C THR A 50 13.05 -9.22 -5.95
N ALA A 51 12.17 -9.35 -4.95
CA ALA A 51 11.41 -8.21 -4.47
C ALA A 51 12.46 -7.19 -4.02
N SER A 52 12.50 -6.02 -4.65
CA SER A 52 13.43 -4.98 -4.26
C SER A 52 13.16 -4.64 -2.80
N THR A 53 14.20 -4.60 -1.97
CA THR A 53 14.09 -4.28 -0.54
C THR A 53 14.75 -2.94 -0.24
N THR A 54 14.29 -2.26 0.80
CA THR A 54 15.00 -1.13 1.41
C THR A 54 16.27 -1.63 2.10
N LEU A 55 17.14 -0.69 2.50
CA LEU A 55 18.38 -1.03 3.20
C LEU A 55 18.13 -1.73 4.55
N ALA A 56 16.98 -1.46 5.18
CA ALA A 56 16.54 -2.12 6.41
C ALA A 56 15.83 -3.47 6.17
N GLY A 57 15.76 -3.96 4.93
CA GLY A 57 15.21 -5.27 4.60
C GLY A 57 13.68 -5.31 4.43
N TYR A 58 13.01 -4.15 4.41
CA TYR A 58 11.58 -4.08 4.11
C TYR A 58 11.34 -4.13 2.61
N PRO A 59 10.16 -4.58 2.14
CA PRO A 59 9.80 -4.45 0.72
C PRO A 59 9.89 -3.00 0.24
N ASN A 60 10.44 -2.76 -0.94
CA ASN A 60 10.54 -1.41 -1.52
C ASN A 60 9.23 -1.03 -2.24
N ASN A 61 8.17 -0.90 -1.45
CA ASN A 61 6.82 -0.51 -1.87
C ASN A 61 6.10 0.16 -0.70
N LEU A 62 4.88 0.65 -0.95
CA LEU A 62 4.12 1.40 0.06
C LEU A 62 3.96 0.66 1.40
N ASP A 63 3.62 -0.64 1.38
CA ASP A 63 3.46 -1.42 2.62
C ASP A 63 4.79 -1.50 3.38
N GLY A 64 5.90 -1.78 2.69
CA GLY A 64 7.22 -1.87 3.32
C GLY A 64 7.72 -0.52 3.85
N TRP A 65 7.50 0.58 3.13
CA TRP A 65 7.87 1.92 3.60
C TRP A 65 7.07 2.34 4.85
N ILE A 66 5.78 2.00 4.92
CA ILE A 66 4.96 2.26 6.11
C ILE A 66 5.47 1.42 7.29
N ARG A 67 5.75 0.13 7.09
CA ARG A 67 6.26 -0.76 8.15
C ARG A 67 7.62 -0.32 8.68
N GLU A 68 8.53 0.07 7.78
CA GLU A 68 9.83 0.61 8.15
C GLU A 68 9.68 1.89 8.97
N SER A 69 8.80 2.79 8.52
CA SER A 69 8.48 4.03 9.24
C SER A 69 7.92 3.76 10.63
N LEU A 70 6.99 2.80 10.76
CA LEU A 70 6.43 2.39 12.05
C LEU A 70 7.49 1.83 13.00
N ALA A 71 8.46 1.07 12.48
CA ALA A 71 9.57 0.55 13.28
C ALA A 71 10.45 1.69 13.81
N ILE A 72 10.75 2.69 12.98
CA ILE A 72 11.51 3.89 13.38
C ILE A 72 10.71 4.73 14.39
N MET A 73 9.41 4.95 14.11
CA MET A 73 8.50 5.69 14.98
C MET A 73 8.41 5.06 16.37
N ALA A 74 8.31 3.73 16.45
CA ALA A 74 8.29 3.00 17.72
C ALA A 74 9.56 3.24 18.55
N GLN A 75 10.74 3.26 17.92
CA GLN A 75 12.01 3.55 18.60
C GLN A 75 12.09 4.98 19.12
N LYS A 76 11.39 5.91 18.48
CA LYS A 76 11.42 7.35 18.81
C LYS A 76 10.22 7.81 19.65
N GLY A 77 9.30 6.91 19.98
CA GLY A 77 8.09 7.23 20.74
C GLY A 77 7.07 8.06 19.95
N ILE A 78 7.07 7.96 18.62
CA ILE A 78 6.11 8.67 17.76
C ILE A 78 4.89 7.76 17.56
N PRO A 79 3.68 8.17 18.01
CA PRO A 79 2.47 7.38 17.84
C PRO A 79 1.97 7.38 16.39
N GLY A 80 1.37 6.26 15.98
CA GLY A 80 0.69 6.11 14.70
C GLY A 80 0.40 4.65 14.36
N THR A 81 -0.60 4.43 13.49
CA THR A 81 -0.94 3.09 12.97
C THR A 81 -0.70 2.97 11.48
N TYR A 82 -0.59 1.73 11.00
CA TYR A 82 -0.50 1.43 9.57
C TYR A 82 -1.67 2.04 8.80
N ASP A 83 -2.91 1.83 9.27
CA ASP A 83 -4.11 2.34 8.60
C ASP A 83 -4.17 3.87 8.62
N GLY A 84 -3.73 4.49 9.71
CA GLY A 84 -3.60 5.94 9.83
C GLY A 84 -2.64 6.51 8.78
N ILE A 85 -1.46 5.92 8.63
CA ILE A 85 -0.50 6.37 7.62
C ILE A 85 -1.06 6.09 6.22
N HIS A 86 -1.49 4.86 5.95
CA HIS A 86 -1.95 4.41 4.64
C HIS A 86 -3.08 5.30 4.10
N ARG A 87 -4.13 5.57 4.88
CA ARG A 87 -5.27 6.39 4.41
C ARG A 87 -4.85 7.82 4.08
N ASN A 88 -3.93 8.40 4.84
CA ASN A 88 -3.44 9.75 4.60
C ASN A 88 -2.58 9.76 3.32
N VAL A 89 -1.65 8.80 3.16
CA VAL A 89 -0.83 8.68 1.95
C VAL A 89 -1.68 8.55 0.68
N ILE A 90 -2.71 7.72 0.71
CA ILE A 90 -3.59 7.52 -0.45
C ILE A 90 -4.34 8.81 -0.81
N ARG A 91 -4.77 9.60 0.18
CA ARG A 91 -5.44 10.87 -0.06
C ARG A 91 -4.48 11.95 -0.59
N GLU A 92 -3.26 12.02 -0.04
CA GLU A 92 -2.29 13.07 -0.38
C GLU A 92 -1.61 12.85 -1.74
N SER A 93 -1.27 11.60 -2.07
CA SER A 93 -0.38 11.32 -3.21
C SER A 93 -0.78 10.11 -4.05
N ALA A 94 -1.88 9.42 -3.68
CA ALA A 94 -2.22 8.10 -4.21
C ALA A 94 -1.07 7.08 -4.11
N GLY A 95 -0.16 7.25 -3.13
CA GLY A 95 1.01 6.40 -2.95
C GLY A 95 2.21 6.75 -3.84
N ASN A 96 2.23 7.92 -4.48
CA ASN A 96 3.35 8.37 -5.30
C ASN A 96 4.42 9.10 -4.44
N PRO A 97 5.61 8.51 -4.22
CA PRO A 97 6.66 9.13 -3.41
C PRO A 97 7.31 10.35 -4.08
N LYS A 98 7.09 10.56 -5.37
CA LYS A 98 7.60 11.72 -6.13
C LYS A 98 6.51 12.76 -6.42
N ALA A 99 5.37 12.70 -5.72
CA ALA A 99 4.33 13.71 -5.86
C ALA A 99 4.83 15.10 -5.44
N ILE A 100 4.43 16.13 -6.18
CA ILE A 100 4.74 17.54 -5.90
C ILE A 100 3.53 18.41 -6.25
N ASN A 101 3.16 19.33 -5.35
CA ASN A 101 2.16 20.35 -5.63
C ASN A 101 2.84 21.64 -6.08
N LEU A 102 2.49 22.14 -7.26
CA LEU A 102 3.07 23.36 -7.85
C LEU A 102 2.07 24.52 -7.98
N TRP A 103 0.85 24.35 -7.46
CA TRP A 103 -0.29 25.20 -7.82
C TRP A 103 -0.79 26.07 -6.65
N ASP A 104 -0.33 25.78 -5.43
CA ASP A 104 -0.78 26.46 -4.22
C ASP A 104 0.09 27.66 -3.83
N SER A 105 -0.27 28.31 -2.73
CA SER A 105 0.48 29.46 -2.21
C SER A 105 1.89 29.11 -1.73
N ASN A 106 2.15 27.84 -1.39
CA ASN A 106 3.47 27.39 -0.96
C ASN A 106 4.39 27.20 -2.17
N ALA A 107 3.87 26.63 -3.25
CA ALA A 107 4.56 26.57 -4.53
C ALA A 107 4.89 27.96 -5.08
N ALA A 108 3.97 28.92 -4.98
CA ALA A 108 4.22 30.31 -5.35
C ALA A 108 5.34 30.96 -4.51
N LYS A 109 5.55 30.50 -3.27
CA LYS A 109 6.64 30.91 -2.37
C LYS A 109 7.92 30.09 -2.56
N GLY A 110 7.96 29.16 -3.52
CA GLY A 110 9.12 28.29 -3.78
C GLY A 110 9.32 27.16 -2.77
N ILE A 111 8.33 26.87 -1.93
CA ILE A 111 8.35 25.80 -0.92
C ILE A 111 7.23 24.78 -1.15
N PRO A 112 7.16 24.13 -2.33
CA PRO A 112 6.06 23.24 -2.67
C PRO A 112 5.97 22.05 -1.72
N SER A 113 4.76 21.52 -1.54
CA SER A 113 4.50 20.26 -0.85
C SER A 113 5.01 19.07 -1.66
N LYS A 114 5.64 18.10 -0.99
CA LYS A 114 6.37 16.98 -1.64
C LYS A 114 6.11 15.63 -0.97
N GLY A 115 6.23 14.58 -1.78
CA GLY A 115 6.27 13.20 -1.33
C GLY A 115 4.91 12.61 -0.94
N LEU A 116 4.96 11.50 -0.22
CA LEU A 116 3.80 10.65 0.07
C LEU A 116 2.71 11.36 0.89
N LEU A 117 3.12 12.23 1.81
CA LEU A 117 2.23 12.99 2.71
C LEU A 117 2.27 14.50 2.46
N GLN A 118 2.73 14.93 1.28
CA GLN A 118 2.69 16.33 0.83
C GLN A 118 3.26 17.32 1.87
N VAL A 119 4.41 16.98 2.44
CA VAL A 119 5.09 17.81 3.44
C VAL A 119 5.93 18.89 2.74
N ILE A 120 5.89 20.12 3.25
CA ILE A 120 6.77 21.21 2.80
C ILE A 120 8.16 21.14 3.45
N ASP A 121 9.19 21.59 2.75
CA ASP A 121 10.59 21.57 3.23
C ASP A 121 10.80 22.09 4.67
N PRO A 122 10.26 23.26 5.09
CA PRO A 122 10.48 23.74 6.46
C PRO A 122 9.84 22.82 7.52
N THR A 123 8.70 22.21 7.23
CA THR A 123 8.06 21.24 8.14
C THR A 123 8.87 19.94 8.19
N PHE A 124 9.31 19.44 7.02
CA PHE A 124 10.14 18.24 6.97
C PHE A 124 11.42 18.42 7.79
N ASN A 125 12.11 19.55 7.64
CA ASN A 125 13.34 19.85 8.37
C ASN A 125 13.10 19.99 9.88
N ALA A 126 12.01 20.64 10.30
CA ALA A 126 11.71 20.83 11.72
C ALA A 126 11.31 19.54 12.43
N TYR A 127 10.70 18.59 11.72
CA TYR A 127 10.18 17.32 12.26
C TYR A 127 10.94 16.10 11.77
N HIS A 128 12.12 16.29 11.17
CA HIS A 128 12.98 15.22 10.71
C HIS A 128 13.30 14.25 11.85
N VAL A 129 13.33 12.96 11.54
CA VAL A 129 13.58 11.90 12.52
C VAL A 129 14.98 11.34 12.30
N ALA A 130 15.86 11.51 13.29
CA ALA A 130 17.23 11.03 13.21
C ALA A 130 17.28 9.52 12.90
N GLY A 131 18.02 9.17 11.84
CA GLY A 131 18.10 7.81 11.30
C GLY A 131 17.44 7.64 9.93
N THR A 132 16.72 8.65 9.42
CA THR A 132 16.15 8.65 8.06
C THR A 132 16.88 9.62 7.12
N SER A 133 16.63 9.50 5.81
CA SER A 133 17.17 10.39 4.79
C SER A 133 16.76 11.85 5.02
N PHE A 134 17.56 12.79 4.52
CA PHE A 134 17.20 14.22 4.45
C PHE A 134 16.51 14.60 3.12
N ASP A 135 16.22 13.62 2.26
CA ASP A 135 15.43 13.82 1.04
C ASP A 135 13.92 13.79 1.38
N PRO A 136 13.15 14.87 1.17
CA PRO A 136 11.71 14.87 1.38
C PRO A 136 10.96 13.91 0.42
N TYR A 137 11.60 13.42 -0.64
CA TYR A 137 11.05 12.39 -1.52
C TYR A 137 11.48 10.96 -1.17
N ASP A 138 12.27 10.78 -0.11
CA ASP A 138 12.48 9.46 0.45
C ASP A 138 11.19 9.04 1.19
N PRO A 139 10.59 7.89 0.84
CA PRO A 139 9.27 7.52 1.34
C PRO A 139 9.27 7.33 2.86
N VAL A 140 10.33 6.74 3.42
CA VAL A 140 10.44 6.48 4.86
C VAL A 140 10.66 7.79 5.62
N ALA A 141 11.56 8.64 5.15
CA ALA A 141 11.79 9.95 5.76
C ALA A 141 10.54 10.84 5.69
N ASN A 142 9.84 10.86 4.56
CA ASN A 142 8.62 11.66 4.38
C ASN A 142 7.51 11.18 5.33
N ILE A 143 7.26 9.87 5.42
CA ILE A 143 6.27 9.31 6.34
C ILE A 143 6.63 9.60 7.79
N THR A 144 7.87 9.33 8.20
CA THR A 144 8.31 9.50 9.59
C THR A 144 8.26 10.96 10.04
N ALA A 145 8.72 11.90 9.20
CA ALA A 145 8.66 13.33 9.51
C ALA A 145 7.21 13.85 9.59
N ALA A 146 6.33 13.43 8.67
CA ALA A 146 4.92 13.80 8.71
C ALA A 146 4.21 13.24 9.97
N CYS A 147 4.52 12.01 10.37
CA CYS A 147 3.95 11.42 11.59
C CYS A 147 4.46 12.12 12.85
N ASN A 148 5.73 12.54 12.87
CA ASN A 148 6.29 13.32 13.98
C ASN A 148 5.60 14.70 14.09
N TYR A 149 5.36 15.36 12.95
CA TYR A 149 4.54 16.57 12.90
C TYR A 149 3.11 16.33 13.42
N ALA A 150 2.47 15.26 12.95
CA ALA A 150 1.11 14.90 13.35
C ALA A 150 1.01 14.59 14.84
N ALA A 151 2.01 13.90 15.41
CA ALA A 151 2.09 13.64 16.84
C ALA A 151 2.18 14.95 17.64
N ALA A 152 3.02 15.89 17.21
CA ALA A 152 3.17 17.17 17.88
C ALA A 152 1.93 18.07 17.79
N ARG A 153 1.15 18.00 16.70
CA ARG A 153 -0.02 18.87 16.48
C ARG A 153 -1.36 18.24 16.90
N TYR A 154 -1.50 16.94 16.71
CA TYR A 154 -2.77 16.22 16.81
C TYR A 154 -2.68 14.99 17.74
N GLY A 155 -1.52 14.73 18.34
CA GLY A 155 -1.28 13.57 19.20
C GLY A 155 -0.99 12.26 18.45
N SER A 156 -1.43 12.10 17.20
CA SER A 156 -1.07 10.99 16.31
C SER A 156 -1.49 11.30 14.87
N ILE A 157 -0.84 10.67 13.89
CA ILE A 157 -1.32 10.61 12.49
C ILE A 157 -2.74 10.01 12.39
N ASP A 158 -3.14 9.20 13.38
CA ASP A 158 -4.47 8.60 13.47
C ASP A 158 -5.58 9.61 13.73
N ASN A 159 -5.23 10.82 14.18
CA ASN A 159 -6.20 11.91 14.40
C ASN A 159 -6.29 12.85 13.20
N VAL A 160 -5.49 12.61 12.16
CA VAL A 160 -5.53 13.39 10.91
C VAL A 160 -6.55 12.77 9.96
N SER A 161 -7.60 13.54 9.68
CA SER A 161 -8.70 13.19 8.76
C SER A 161 -8.77 14.08 7.52
N SER A 162 -8.11 15.24 7.54
CA SER A 162 -8.02 16.23 6.46
C SER A 162 -6.75 16.04 5.62
N ALA A 163 -6.79 16.52 4.37
CA ALA A 163 -5.58 16.71 3.58
C ALA A 163 -4.65 17.75 4.20
N TYR A 164 -3.34 17.61 3.94
CA TYR A 164 -2.30 18.52 4.45
C TYR A 164 -2.22 19.82 3.66
#